data_AF-A0A517QWZ9-F1
#
_entry.id   AF-A0A517QWZ9-F1
#
_cell.length_a   1.000
_cell.length_b   1.000
_cell.length_c   1.000
_cell.angle_alpha   90.00
_cell.angle_beta   90.00
_cell.angle_gamma   90.00
#
_symmetry.space_group_name_H-M   'P 1'
#
loop_
_entity.id
_entity.type
_entity.pdbx_description
1 polymer ?
#
loop_
_entity_poly.entity_id
_entity_poly.type
_entity_poly.pdbx_seq_one_letter_code
_entity_poly.pdbx_strand_id
1 'polypeptide(L)'
;MLGDLKPLLVEPRNERDRLGTFFRINLDRARTPVGLDDAFAGALPSACWLVCGGPSLTDLPIDEISRSAVPVMTVNLAGSGLLRPNFWTSYDPTCRFLKSIYLDAGITKFVHARRATDLVPETTLKVADCPNLYFFDSEPGRNYGNFFDRSSDRILDWSDSLLQAIDILYRLGFRTLYLAGTDMRVRPSREQIERAATRDVHFDLNVGLEQFLKDCEAAGLPAEELDRLPQGRQYHFAETKPIRSAALTDRHYDRVAQQLRLARRTFSSHGLSIVSVTPGSRLNDYFEYRPAVDILQETRIRFGDPMSESTLGRYHTRGPRLPKGVGPMRDVGPYRPPRSKSHRRPAEAHEPIPIGAAPVQQSNDLAGCLSDAAANVRIVPREVG
;
A
#
# COMPACT_ATOMS: atom_id res chain seq x y z
N MET A 1 -19.35 -0.62 45.83
CA MET A 1 -19.61 -1.86 45.09
C MET A 1 -18.58 -1.96 43.96
N LEU A 2 -17.42 -2.53 44.25
CA LEU A 2 -16.42 -2.89 43.26
C LEU A 2 -16.79 -4.29 42.77
N GLY A 3 -17.44 -4.37 41.61
CA GLY A 3 -17.86 -5.65 41.04
C GLY A 3 -16.65 -6.44 40.54
N ASP A 4 -16.61 -7.72 40.89
CA ASP A 4 -15.62 -8.71 40.46
C ASP A 4 -15.45 -8.72 38.93
N LEU A 5 -14.40 -8.07 38.44
CA LEU A 5 -13.94 -8.24 37.07
C LEU A 5 -13.25 -9.60 36.97
N LYS A 6 -14.00 -10.62 36.56
CA LYS A 6 -13.41 -11.91 36.16
C LYS A 6 -12.35 -11.67 35.09
N PRO A 7 -11.09 -12.08 35.29
CA PRO A 7 -10.08 -11.98 34.25
C PRO A 7 -10.54 -12.81 33.06
N LEU A 8 -10.67 -12.16 31.89
CA LEU A 8 -10.84 -12.85 30.61
C LEU A 8 -9.59 -13.70 30.39
N LEU A 9 -9.70 -14.99 30.68
CA LEU A 9 -8.70 -15.98 30.31
C LEU A 9 -8.67 -16.02 28.77
N VAL A 10 -7.74 -15.29 28.18
CA VAL A 10 -7.42 -15.40 26.77
C VAL A 10 -6.74 -16.75 26.60
N GLU A 11 -7.42 -17.72 25.99
CA GLU A 11 -6.82 -19.01 25.70
C GLU A 11 -5.56 -18.82 24.84
N PRO A 12 -4.45 -19.52 25.16
CA PRO A 12 -3.23 -19.43 24.38
C PRO A 12 -3.51 -19.87 22.94
N ARG A 13 -3.44 -18.92 22.00
CA ARG A 13 -3.55 -19.23 20.57
C ARG A 13 -2.45 -20.21 20.18
N ASN A 14 -2.84 -21.29 19.51
CA ASN A 14 -1.93 -22.30 18.99
C ASN A 14 -0.89 -21.60 18.08
N GLU A 15 0.41 -21.83 18.29
CA GLU A 15 1.47 -21.19 17.48
C GLU A 15 1.33 -21.48 15.98
N ARG A 16 0.65 -22.58 15.64
CA ARG A 16 0.31 -22.96 14.26
C ARG A 16 -0.70 -22.02 13.57
N ASP A 17 -1.40 -21.18 14.32
CA ASP A 17 -2.42 -20.28 13.79
C ASP A 17 -1.93 -18.84 13.60
N ARG A 18 -0.64 -18.55 13.83
CA ARG A 18 -0.06 -17.26 13.46
C ARG A 18 0.05 -17.17 11.94
N LEU A 19 -1.03 -16.75 11.32
CA LEU A 19 -1.01 -16.23 9.96
C LEU A 19 0.00 -15.08 9.96
N GLY A 20 1.02 -15.12 9.11
CA GLY A 20 1.93 -13.99 8.97
C GLY A 20 1.15 -12.70 8.68
N THR A 21 1.74 -11.54 8.98
CA THR A 21 1.12 -10.20 8.81
C THR A 21 0.44 -10.02 7.46
N PHE A 22 1.05 -10.60 6.42
CA PHE A 22 0.56 -10.60 5.05
C PHE A 22 0.27 -12.02 4.58
N PHE A 23 -0.79 -12.17 3.79
CA PHE A 23 -1.21 -13.46 3.26
C PHE A 23 -1.90 -13.32 1.90
N ARG A 24 -1.96 -14.41 1.14
CA ARG A 24 -2.82 -14.51 -0.05
C ARG A 24 -4.14 -15.17 0.33
N ILE A 25 -5.21 -14.81 -0.36
CA ILE A 25 -6.53 -15.44 -0.23
C ILE A 25 -6.88 -16.05 -1.58
N ASN A 26 -7.20 -17.34 -1.59
CA ASN A 26 -7.73 -18.03 -2.77
C ASN A 26 -9.26 -17.86 -2.88
N LEU A 27 -9.85 -18.24 -4.01
CA LEU A 27 -11.31 -18.12 -4.22
C LEU A 27 -12.16 -18.98 -3.28
N ASP A 28 -11.60 -20.07 -2.77
CA ASP A 28 -12.16 -20.93 -1.71
C ASP A 28 -11.99 -20.32 -0.29
N ARG A 29 -11.42 -19.11 -0.21
CA ARG A 29 -11.05 -18.37 1.01
C ARG A 29 -9.92 -19.00 1.82
N ALA A 30 -9.20 -19.98 1.28
CA ALA A 30 -7.98 -20.47 1.91
C ALA A 30 -6.96 -19.34 2.00
N ARG A 31 -6.38 -19.18 3.20
CA ARG A 31 -5.36 -18.17 3.49
C ARG A 31 -3.98 -18.82 3.43
N THR A 32 -3.09 -18.25 2.63
CA THR A 32 -1.70 -18.69 2.52
C THR A 32 -0.78 -17.59 3.05
N PRO A 33 -0.13 -17.75 4.21
CA PRO A 33 0.76 -16.73 4.76
C PRO A 33 1.94 -16.47 3.82
N VAL A 34 2.39 -15.21 3.78
CA VAL A 34 3.55 -14.76 3.01
C VAL A 34 4.47 -13.96 3.93
N GLY A 35 5.69 -14.46 4.12
CA GLY A 35 6.71 -13.79 4.94
C GLY A 35 7.30 -12.58 4.21
N LEU A 36 6.63 -11.43 4.31
CA LEU A 36 7.11 -10.14 3.79
C LEU A 36 7.68 -9.22 4.88
N ASP A 37 7.55 -9.60 6.15
CA ASP A 37 8.11 -8.84 7.25
C ASP A 37 9.63 -8.69 7.08
N ASP A 38 10.09 -7.44 7.16
CA ASP A 38 11.48 -7.00 7.00
C ASP A 38 12.14 -7.40 5.66
N ALA A 39 11.35 -7.66 4.61
CA ALA A 39 11.84 -7.98 3.25
C ALA A 39 12.73 -6.89 2.62
N PHE A 40 12.62 -5.64 3.09
CA PHE A 40 13.42 -4.49 2.69
C PHE A 40 14.33 -3.97 3.81
N ALA A 41 14.48 -4.73 4.90
CA ALA A 41 15.49 -4.42 5.90
C ALA A 41 16.89 -4.72 5.36
N GLY A 42 17.87 -3.91 5.74
CA GLY A 42 19.26 -4.07 5.35
C GLY A 42 20.21 -3.54 6.40
N ALA A 43 21.52 -3.67 6.13
CA ALA A 43 22.56 -3.14 7.01
C ALA A 43 22.47 -1.61 7.17
N LEU A 44 21.91 -0.93 6.17
CA LEU A 44 21.60 0.50 6.22
C LEU A 44 20.07 0.70 6.25
N PRO A 45 19.57 1.74 6.94
CA PRO A 45 18.15 2.10 6.90
C PRO A 45 17.67 2.30 5.46
N SER A 46 16.72 1.48 5.02
CA SER A 46 16.08 1.60 3.71
C SER A 46 15.03 2.70 3.71
N ALA A 47 14.86 3.34 2.56
CA ALA A 47 13.94 4.44 2.37
C ALA A 47 12.80 4.10 1.41
N CYS A 48 11.66 4.77 1.54
CA CYS A 48 10.55 4.70 0.60
C CYS A 48 9.90 6.08 0.46
N TRP A 49 9.52 6.46 -0.78
CA TRP A 49 8.61 7.57 -1.01
C TRP A 49 7.20 7.13 -0.68
N LEU A 50 6.51 7.83 0.23
CA LEU A 50 5.10 7.61 0.50
C LEU A 50 4.31 8.79 -0.07
N VAL A 51 3.63 8.53 -1.18
CA VAL A 51 2.96 9.52 -2.01
C VAL A 51 1.45 9.53 -1.72
N CYS A 52 0.93 10.69 -1.36
CA CYS A 52 -0.49 10.96 -1.12
C CYS A 52 -1.09 11.86 -2.22
N GLY A 53 -2.42 12.00 -2.20
CA GLY A 53 -3.20 12.63 -3.26
C GLY A 53 -3.35 14.15 -3.17
N GLY A 54 -2.49 14.83 -2.41
CA GLY A 54 -2.57 16.27 -2.21
C GLY A 54 -2.19 17.08 -3.46
N PRO A 55 -2.73 18.30 -3.63
CA PRO A 55 -2.55 19.10 -4.84
C PRO A 55 -1.10 19.51 -5.10
N SER A 56 -0.28 19.66 -4.05
CA SER A 56 1.15 19.95 -4.16
C SER A 56 1.95 18.92 -4.98
N LEU A 57 1.40 17.73 -5.19
CA LEU A 57 2.06 16.68 -5.97
C LEU A 57 2.41 17.12 -7.39
N THR A 58 1.66 18.07 -7.98
CA THR A 58 1.97 18.58 -9.32
C THR A 58 3.14 19.54 -9.40
N ASP A 59 3.58 20.06 -8.26
CA ASP A 59 4.71 20.99 -8.17
C ASP A 59 6.01 20.26 -7.78
N LEU A 60 5.92 18.97 -7.44
CA LEU A 60 7.07 18.13 -7.10
C LEU A 60 7.74 17.54 -8.35
N PRO A 61 9.04 17.19 -8.29
CA PRO A 61 9.78 16.59 -9.41
C PRO A 61 9.41 15.10 -9.59
N ILE A 62 8.15 14.81 -9.93
CA ILE A 62 7.58 13.46 -9.99
C ILE A 62 8.34 12.53 -10.93
N ASP A 63 8.76 13.05 -12.08
CA ASP A 63 9.56 12.30 -13.05
C ASP A 63 10.90 11.85 -12.46
N GLU A 64 11.50 12.63 -11.57
CA GLU A 64 12.75 12.26 -10.91
C GLU A 64 12.51 11.30 -9.73
N ILE A 65 11.43 11.51 -8.97
CA ILE A 65 10.99 10.60 -7.92
C ILE A 65 10.76 9.20 -8.50
N SER A 66 10.04 9.10 -9.62
CA SER A 66 9.73 7.83 -10.28
C SER A 66 10.94 7.11 -10.87
N ARG A 67 12.01 7.85 -11.22
CA ARG A 67 13.28 7.30 -11.70
C ARG A 67 14.32 7.06 -10.59
N SER A 68 14.03 7.46 -9.35
CA SER A 68 14.98 7.30 -8.25
C SER A 68 15.14 5.82 -7.85
N ALA A 69 16.28 5.49 -7.22
CA ALA A 69 16.51 4.15 -6.68
C ALA A 69 15.63 3.82 -5.46
N VAL A 70 14.93 4.81 -4.91
CA VAL A 70 14.07 4.67 -3.76
C VAL A 70 12.67 4.25 -4.23
N PRO A 71 12.11 3.13 -3.72
CA PRO A 71 10.81 2.68 -4.16
C PRO A 71 9.70 3.63 -3.74
N VAL A 72 8.60 3.62 -4.50
CA VAL A 72 7.45 4.49 -4.29
C VAL A 72 6.25 3.66 -3.83
N MET A 73 5.66 4.06 -2.70
CA MET A 73 4.34 3.63 -2.25
C MET A 73 3.31 4.73 -2.49
N THR A 74 2.18 4.40 -3.11
CA THR A 74 1.02 5.31 -3.21
C THR A 74 -0.16 4.79 -2.39
N VAL A 75 -0.99 5.73 -1.92
CA VAL A 75 -2.25 5.42 -1.22
C VAL A 75 -3.46 5.85 -2.06
N ASN A 76 -4.51 5.03 -2.10
CA ASN A 76 -5.74 5.32 -2.84
C ASN A 76 -5.45 5.71 -4.31
N LEU A 77 -5.89 6.88 -4.78
CA LEU A 77 -5.63 7.40 -6.13
C LEU A 77 -4.35 8.26 -6.23
N ALA A 78 -3.55 8.36 -5.17
CA ALA A 78 -2.31 9.14 -5.17
C ALA A 78 -1.38 8.78 -6.34
N GLY A 79 -0.86 9.80 -7.04
CA GLY A 79 0.01 9.62 -8.20
C GLY A 79 -0.66 9.07 -9.47
N SER A 80 -1.97 8.81 -9.48
CA SER A 80 -2.67 8.33 -10.68
C SER A 80 -2.43 9.26 -11.88
N GLY A 81 -1.89 8.70 -12.97
CA GLY A 81 -1.54 9.46 -14.18
C GLY A 81 -0.24 10.27 -14.09
N LEU A 82 0.41 10.32 -12.92
CA LEU A 82 1.67 11.03 -12.71
C LEU A 82 2.86 10.08 -12.54
N LEU A 83 2.66 8.97 -11.81
CA LEU A 83 3.71 7.97 -11.61
C LEU A 83 3.13 6.55 -11.51
N ARG A 84 3.98 5.57 -11.75
CA ARG A 84 3.69 4.16 -11.50
C ARG A 84 4.36 3.74 -10.19
N PRO A 85 3.60 3.32 -9.16
CA PRO A 85 4.18 2.96 -7.87
C PRO A 85 4.85 1.57 -7.89
N ASN A 86 5.72 1.31 -6.92
CA ASN A 86 6.22 -0.03 -6.60
C ASN A 86 5.29 -0.73 -5.61
N PHE A 87 4.74 0.01 -4.65
CA PHE A 87 3.79 -0.46 -3.65
C PHE A 87 2.49 0.33 -3.70
N TRP A 88 1.36 -0.31 -3.41
CA TRP A 88 0.08 0.36 -3.36
C TRP A 88 -0.79 -0.18 -2.23
N THR A 89 -1.54 0.70 -1.59
CA THR A 89 -2.60 0.31 -0.66
C THR A 89 -3.81 1.23 -0.78
N SER A 90 -4.94 0.78 -0.27
CA SER A 90 -6.16 1.56 -0.21
C SER A 90 -6.97 1.30 1.04
N TYR A 91 -7.80 2.29 1.38
CA TYR A 91 -8.82 2.18 2.42
C TYR A 91 -10.24 2.16 1.84
N ASP A 92 -10.47 2.93 0.76
CA ASP A 92 -11.78 3.08 0.13
C ASP A 92 -12.24 1.79 -0.59
N PRO A 93 -13.53 1.69 -0.97
CA PRO A 93 -14.03 0.56 -1.75
C PRO A 93 -13.32 0.40 -3.09
N THR A 94 -13.15 -0.85 -3.51
CA THR A 94 -12.49 -1.27 -4.77
C THR A 94 -13.01 -0.52 -6.00
N CYS A 95 -14.31 -0.19 -6.06
CA CYS A 95 -14.94 0.52 -7.16
C CYS A 95 -14.43 1.95 -7.40
N ARG A 96 -13.63 2.52 -6.48
CA ARG A 96 -13.07 3.87 -6.61
C ARG A 96 -11.74 3.93 -7.36
N PHE A 97 -11.13 2.78 -7.64
CA PHE A 97 -9.75 2.73 -8.16
C PHE A 97 -9.66 2.22 -9.60
N LEU A 98 -8.57 2.57 -10.28
CA LEU A 98 -8.34 2.17 -11.66
C LEU A 98 -8.06 0.67 -11.75
N LYS A 99 -8.66 -0.04 -12.71
CA LYS A 99 -8.36 -1.47 -12.94
C LYS A 99 -6.88 -1.75 -13.20
N SER A 100 -6.16 -0.79 -13.81
CA SER A 100 -4.73 -0.89 -14.08
C SER A 100 -3.91 -1.07 -12.80
N ILE A 101 -4.30 -0.46 -11.68
CA ILE A 101 -3.58 -0.64 -10.42
C ILE A 101 -3.67 -2.08 -9.94
N TYR A 102 -4.82 -2.74 -10.12
CA TYR A 102 -5.06 -4.12 -9.69
C TYR A 102 -4.39 -5.14 -10.60
N LEU A 103 -4.45 -4.92 -11.92
CA LEU A 103 -3.99 -5.89 -12.91
C LEU A 103 -2.48 -5.82 -13.20
N ASP A 104 -1.80 -4.75 -12.81
CA ASP A 104 -0.35 -4.60 -13.03
C ASP A 104 0.46 -5.50 -12.08
N ALA A 105 1.03 -6.58 -12.60
CA ALA A 105 1.81 -7.54 -11.82
C ALA A 105 3.10 -6.96 -11.21
N GLY A 106 3.64 -5.88 -11.76
CA GLY A 106 4.84 -5.24 -11.23
C GLY A 106 4.58 -4.23 -10.11
N ILE A 107 3.34 -4.11 -9.63
CA ILE A 107 2.98 -3.33 -8.44
C ILE A 107 2.67 -4.31 -7.32
N THR A 108 3.30 -4.14 -6.16
CA THR A 108 2.99 -4.92 -4.96
C THR A 108 1.83 -4.26 -4.21
N LYS A 109 0.73 -4.99 -4.00
CA LYS A 109 -0.51 -4.41 -3.50
C LYS A 109 -0.84 -4.96 -2.12
N PHE A 110 -1.24 -4.09 -1.20
CA PHE A 110 -1.68 -4.45 0.14
C PHE A 110 -3.12 -4.01 0.33
N VAL A 111 -4.04 -4.97 0.50
CA VAL A 111 -5.47 -4.69 0.58
C VAL A 111 -6.08 -5.38 1.80
N HIS A 112 -7.02 -4.73 2.47
CA HIS A 112 -7.72 -5.34 3.60
C HIS A 112 -8.46 -6.63 3.16
N ALA A 113 -8.35 -7.72 3.93
CA ALA A 113 -8.90 -9.04 3.61
C ALA A 113 -10.39 -9.04 3.23
N ARG A 114 -11.20 -8.18 3.87
CA ARG A 114 -12.63 -7.96 3.54
C ARG A 114 -12.91 -7.63 2.07
N ARG A 115 -11.93 -7.14 1.32
CA ARG A 115 -12.07 -6.75 -0.10
C ARG A 115 -11.75 -7.88 -1.06
N ALA A 116 -11.34 -9.07 -0.58
CA ALA A 116 -10.87 -10.16 -1.43
C ALA A 116 -11.88 -10.59 -2.51
N THR A 117 -13.18 -10.50 -2.19
CA THR A 117 -14.27 -10.88 -3.09
C THR A 117 -14.87 -9.70 -3.87
N ASP A 118 -14.37 -8.48 -3.67
CA ASP A 118 -14.80 -7.34 -4.49
C ASP A 118 -14.42 -7.58 -5.95
N LEU A 119 -15.22 -7.05 -6.87
CA LEU A 119 -14.89 -7.06 -8.30
C LEU A 119 -13.94 -5.92 -8.63
N VAL A 120 -12.90 -6.22 -9.41
CA VAL A 120 -12.03 -5.20 -9.98
C VAL A 120 -12.85 -4.39 -11.00
N PRO A 121 -12.79 -3.04 -10.97
CA PRO A 121 -13.65 -2.20 -11.80
C PRO A 121 -13.51 -2.53 -13.29
N GLU A 122 -14.64 -2.52 -14.01
CA GLU A 122 -14.71 -2.82 -15.44
C GLU A 122 -14.23 -4.24 -15.81
N THR A 123 -14.22 -5.18 -14.86
CA THR A 123 -13.88 -6.59 -15.11
C THR A 123 -14.82 -7.53 -14.36
N THR A 124 -14.68 -8.83 -14.63
CA THR A 124 -15.30 -9.92 -13.86
C THR A 124 -14.35 -10.55 -12.84
N LEU A 125 -13.11 -10.05 -12.74
CA LEU A 125 -12.08 -10.59 -11.85
C LEU A 125 -12.32 -10.15 -10.42
N LYS A 126 -12.06 -11.04 -9.47
CA LYS A 126 -12.04 -10.68 -8.05
C LYS A 126 -10.70 -10.09 -7.68
N VAL A 127 -10.67 -9.25 -6.65
CA VAL A 127 -9.43 -8.69 -6.10
C VAL A 127 -8.45 -9.81 -5.69
N ALA A 128 -8.94 -10.93 -5.14
CA ALA A 128 -8.12 -12.09 -4.79
C ALA A 128 -7.35 -12.72 -5.97
N ASP A 129 -7.84 -12.56 -7.20
CA ASP A 129 -7.21 -13.12 -8.39
C ASP A 129 -6.13 -12.20 -8.97
N CYS A 130 -5.95 -11.00 -8.41
CA CYS A 130 -4.99 -10.02 -8.92
C CYS A 130 -3.54 -10.44 -8.66
N PRO A 131 -2.63 -10.20 -9.61
CA PRO A 131 -1.23 -10.55 -9.44
C PRO A 131 -0.55 -9.68 -8.38
N ASN A 132 0.43 -10.25 -7.68
CA ASN A 132 1.27 -9.56 -6.69
C ASN A 132 0.45 -8.74 -5.66
N LEU A 133 -0.65 -9.33 -5.20
CA LEU A 133 -1.55 -8.77 -4.20
C LEU A 133 -1.52 -9.60 -2.93
N TYR A 134 -1.39 -8.89 -1.81
CA TYR A 134 -1.36 -9.44 -0.47
C TYR A 134 -2.47 -8.81 0.36
N PHE A 135 -3.06 -9.64 1.20
CA PHE A 135 -4.07 -9.25 2.15
C PHE A 135 -3.49 -9.11 3.55
N PHE A 136 -4.15 -8.31 4.36
CA PHE A 136 -3.92 -8.19 5.79
C PHE A 136 -5.26 -8.04 6.51
N ASP A 137 -5.28 -8.35 7.81
CA ASP A 137 -6.39 -8.02 8.71
C ASP A 137 -6.07 -6.73 9.48
N SER A 138 -7.10 -5.98 9.88
CA SER A 138 -6.92 -4.73 10.64
C SER A 138 -6.91 -4.91 12.16
N GLU A 139 -6.24 -3.99 12.83
CA GLU A 139 -6.21 -3.86 14.29
C GLU A 139 -6.58 -2.43 14.74
N PRO A 140 -7.83 -2.21 15.14
CA PRO A 140 -8.27 -0.91 15.62
C PRO A 140 -7.82 -0.60 17.06
N GLY A 141 -7.37 -1.62 17.81
CA GLY A 141 -7.01 -1.49 19.23
C GLY A 141 -5.65 -0.86 19.52
N ARG A 142 -4.81 -0.66 18.49
CA ARG A 142 -3.52 0.01 18.66
C ARG A 142 -3.70 1.51 18.92
N ASN A 143 -2.82 2.06 19.74
CA ASN A 143 -2.73 3.46 20.14
C ASN A 143 -1.34 4.03 19.81
N TYR A 144 -1.07 5.28 20.19
CA TYR A 144 0.20 5.95 19.89
C TYR A 144 1.43 5.21 20.43
N GLY A 145 1.35 4.62 21.63
CA GLY A 145 2.47 3.98 22.31
C GLY A 145 2.84 2.60 21.76
N ASN A 146 1.89 1.91 21.12
CA ASN A 146 2.08 0.60 20.51
C ASN A 146 1.79 0.61 19.00
N PHE A 147 2.02 1.75 18.33
CA PHE A 147 1.80 1.92 16.90
C PHE A 147 2.47 0.80 16.08
N PHE A 148 3.70 0.42 16.44
CA PHE A 148 4.52 -0.59 15.77
C PHE A 148 4.62 -1.92 16.54
N ASP A 149 3.55 -2.32 17.23
CA ASP A 149 3.53 -3.58 17.99
C ASP A 149 3.76 -4.82 17.09
N ARG A 150 5.00 -5.31 17.07
CA ARG A 150 5.42 -6.49 16.30
C ARG A 150 4.82 -7.79 16.83
N SER A 151 4.22 -7.81 18.03
CA SER A 151 3.51 -8.99 18.53
C SER A 151 2.17 -9.22 17.83
N SER A 152 1.61 -8.16 17.23
CA SER A 152 0.44 -8.22 16.38
C SER A 152 0.79 -8.69 14.96
N ASP A 153 -0.04 -9.57 14.40
CA ASP A 153 -0.03 -10.05 13.03
C ASP A 153 -0.96 -9.24 12.10
N ARG A 154 -1.34 -8.03 12.53
CA ARG A 154 -2.32 -7.18 11.84
C ARG A 154 -1.75 -5.82 11.49
N ILE A 155 -2.47 -5.07 10.65
CA ILE A 155 -2.13 -3.71 10.24
C ILE A 155 -3.03 -2.67 10.94
N LEU A 156 -2.46 -1.51 11.23
CA LEU A 156 -3.09 -0.46 12.02
C LEU A 156 -4.32 0.06 11.28
N ASP A 157 -5.43 0.23 12.00
CA ASP A 157 -6.65 0.79 11.44
C ASP A 157 -7.21 1.90 12.31
N TRP A 158 -6.80 3.13 11.98
CA TRP A 158 -7.40 4.36 12.48
C TRP A 158 -8.29 5.03 11.42
N SER A 159 -8.82 4.23 10.49
CA SER A 159 -9.63 4.68 9.37
C SER A 159 -8.95 5.75 8.50
N ASP A 160 -7.67 5.55 8.22
CA ASP A 160 -6.87 6.43 7.36
C ASP A 160 -5.80 5.63 6.59
N SER A 161 -5.70 5.86 5.28
CA SER A 161 -4.80 5.11 4.40
C SER A 161 -3.33 5.50 4.54
N LEU A 162 -3.02 6.74 4.95
CA LEU A 162 -1.64 7.18 5.19
C LEU A 162 -1.06 6.45 6.41
N LEU A 163 -1.82 6.38 7.51
CA LEU A 163 -1.38 5.65 8.71
C LEU A 163 -1.23 4.14 8.47
N GLN A 164 -2.17 3.54 7.73
CA GLN A 164 -2.10 2.15 7.28
C GLN A 164 -0.83 1.90 6.45
N ALA A 165 -0.51 2.80 5.51
CA ALA A 165 0.67 2.70 4.66
C ALA A 165 1.98 2.81 5.47
N ILE A 166 2.04 3.69 6.47
CA ILE A 166 3.21 3.82 7.35
C ILE A 166 3.47 2.51 8.10
N ASP A 167 2.43 1.88 8.66
CA ASP A 167 2.57 0.58 9.32
C ASP A 167 3.02 -0.52 8.34
N ILE A 168 2.41 -0.60 7.16
CA ILE A 168 2.82 -1.55 6.11
C ILE A 168 4.29 -1.35 5.75
N LEU A 169 4.74 -0.12 5.47
CA LEU A 169 6.13 0.14 5.10
C LEU A 169 7.11 -0.19 6.23
N TYR A 170 6.75 0.11 7.47
CA TYR A 170 7.55 -0.26 8.62
C TYR A 170 7.69 -1.80 8.76
N ARG A 171 6.58 -2.54 8.58
CA ARG A 171 6.55 -4.01 8.56
C ARG A 171 7.44 -4.58 7.46
N LEU A 172 7.41 -3.98 6.27
CA LEU A 172 8.28 -4.36 5.16
C LEU A 172 9.77 -4.09 5.43
N GLY A 173 10.12 -3.33 6.47
CA GLY A 173 11.51 -3.08 6.85
C GLY A 173 12.03 -1.67 6.51
N PHE A 174 11.20 -0.81 5.92
CA PHE A 174 11.60 0.58 5.68
C PHE A 174 11.75 1.35 6.99
N ARG A 175 12.76 2.22 7.04
CA ARG A 175 13.12 3.01 8.23
C ARG A 175 13.21 4.51 7.94
N THR A 176 13.14 4.93 6.68
CA THR A 176 12.99 6.34 6.29
C THR A 176 11.83 6.49 5.32
N LEU A 177 10.86 7.36 5.63
CA LEU A 177 9.74 7.66 4.75
C LEU A 177 9.79 9.11 4.29
N TYR A 178 9.77 9.33 2.98
CA TYR A 178 9.68 10.65 2.38
C TYR A 178 8.24 10.94 1.95
N LEU A 179 7.57 11.87 2.64
CA LEU A 179 6.14 12.14 2.45
C LEU A 179 5.91 13.20 1.37
N ALA A 180 5.37 12.77 0.22
CA ALA A 180 5.11 13.61 -0.95
C ALA A 180 3.61 13.72 -1.23
N GLY A 181 3.13 14.90 -1.64
CA GLY A 181 1.70 15.14 -1.84
C GLY A 181 0.89 15.03 -0.54
N THR A 182 1.53 15.26 0.61
CA THR A 182 0.93 15.21 1.95
C THR A 182 0.68 16.62 2.46
N ASP A 183 -0.13 17.41 1.78
CA ASP A 183 -0.46 18.79 2.19
C ASP A 183 -1.06 18.85 3.60
N MET A 184 -1.85 17.82 3.95
CA MET A 184 -2.57 17.70 5.22
C MET A 184 -3.42 18.92 5.54
N ARG A 185 -3.98 19.57 4.51
CA ARG A 185 -4.93 20.67 4.61
C ARG A 185 -5.72 20.81 3.31
N VAL A 186 -6.95 21.29 3.41
CA VAL A 186 -7.74 21.70 2.23
C VAL A 186 -7.87 23.21 2.23
N ARG A 187 -7.61 23.86 1.10
CA ARG A 187 -7.70 25.32 0.96
C ARG A 187 -8.97 25.72 0.19
N PRO A 188 -9.64 26.82 0.57
CA PRO A 188 -10.66 27.42 -0.29
C PRO A 188 -10.00 27.93 -1.58
N SER A 189 -10.80 28.07 -2.64
CA SER A 189 -10.33 28.65 -3.90
C SER A 189 -10.00 30.12 -3.73
N ARG A 190 -9.24 30.68 -4.69
CA ARG A 190 -8.94 32.11 -4.70
C ARG A 190 -10.22 32.93 -4.77
N GLU A 191 -11.17 32.52 -5.60
CA GLU A 191 -12.46 33.19 -5.80
C GLU A 191 -13.32 33.13 -4.54
N GLN A 192 -13.29 32.02 -3.80
CA GLN A 192 -13.96 31.88 -2.50
C GLN A 192 -13.35 32.82 -1.45
N ILE A 193 -12.02 32.92 -1.40
CA ILE A 193 -11.31 33.85 -0.50
C ILE A 193 -11.65 35.30 -0.86
N GLU A 194 -11.60 35.67 -2.13
CA GLU A 194 -11.94 37.01 -2.61
C GLU A 194 -13.40 37.35 -2.29
N ARG A 195 -14.33 36.40 -2.45
CA ARG A 195 -15.74 36.61 -2.08
C ARG A 195 -15.92 36.79 -0.57
N ALA A 196 -15.27 35.97 0.25
CA ALA A 196 -15.31 36.10 1.71
C ALA A 196 -14.76 37.45 2.18
N ALA A 197 -13.69 37.94 1.55
CA ALA A 197 -13.11 39.25 1.86
C ALA A 197 -14.09 40.41 1.60
N THR A 198 -15.04 40.30 0.66
CA THR A 198 -16.11 41.31 0.48
C THR A 198 -17.08 41.41 1.67
N ARG A 199 -17.01 40.47 2.60
CA ARG A 199 -17.78 40.41 3.84
C ARG A 199 -16.89 40.53 5.08
N ASP A 200 -15.67 41.07 4.93
CA ASP A 200 -14.69 41.23 6.01
C ASP A 200 -14.22 39.91 6.64
N VAL A 201 -14.30 38.80 5.89
CA VAL A 201 -13.81 37.48 6.31
C VAL A 201 -12.52 37.17 5.55
N HIS A 202 -11.41 37.01 6.29
CA HIS A 202 -10.09 36.69 5.75
C HIS A 202 -9.67 35.25 6.07
N PHE A 203 -9.16 34.52 5.07
CA PHE A 203 -8.65 33.17 5.27
C PHE A 203 -7.18 33.20 5.71
N ASP A 204 -6.87 32.53 6.83
CA ASP A 204 -5.51 32.27 7.32
C ASP A 204 -5.19 30.78 7.21
N LEU A 205 -3.96 30.44 6.82
CA LEU A 205 -3.51 29.06 6.67
C LEU A 205 -3.48 28.25 7.98
N ASN A 206 -3.49 28.93 9.12
CA ASN A 206 -3.54 28.34 10.46
C ASN A 206 -4.99 28.11 10.95
N VAL A 207 -5.98 28.64 10.22
CA VAL A 207 -7.39 28.47 10.52
C VAL A 207 -7.94 27.30 9.68
N GLY A 208 -8.58 26.34 10.35
CA GLY A 208 -9.19 25.21 9.67
C GLY A 208 -10.36 25.65 8.77
N LEU A 209 -10.63 24.91 7.70
CA LEU A 209 -11.67 25.27 6.73
C LEU A 209 -13.08 25.30 7.36
N GLU A 210 -13.32 24.49 8.41
CA GLU A 210 -14.57 24.53 9.18
C GLU A 210 -14.79 25.89 9.87
N GLN A 211 -13.74 26.49 10.42
CA GLN A 211 -13.84 27.79 11.09
C GLN A 211 -14.04 28.91 10.07
N PHE A 212 -13.29 28.90 8.96
CA PHE A 212 -13.50 29.83 7.85
C PHE A 212 -14.95 29.83 7.33
N LEU A 213 -15.58 28.65 7.26
CA LEU A 213 -16.99 28.54 6.88
C LEU A 213 -17.94 29.14 7.91
N LYS A 214 -17.69 28.93 9.21
CA LYS A 214 -18.49 29.54 10.28
C LYS A 214 -18.40 31.06 10.24
N ASP A 215 -17.21 31.59 9.99
CA ASP A 215 -16.98 33.03 9.88
C ASP A 215 -17.70 33.61 8.65
N CYS A 216 -17.64 32.92 7.50
CA CYS A 216 -18.43 33.27 6.31
C CYS A 216 -19.94 33.30 6.61
N GLU A 217 -20.48 32.26 7.25
CA GLU A 217 -21.90 32.17 7.59
C GLU A 217 -22.33 33.29 8.55
N ALA A 218 -21.51 33.59 9.56
CA ALA A 218 -21.74 34.70 10.49
C ALA A 218 -21.75 36.07 9.77
N ALA A 219 -20.98 36.21 8.69
CA ALA A 219 -20.95 37.39 7.83
C ALA A 219 -22.03 37.39 6.73
N GLY A 220 -23.00 36.47 6.81
CA GLY A 220 -24.11 36.35 5.86
C GLY A 220 -23.72 35.82 4.48
N LEU A 221 -22.64 35.03 4.40
CA LEU A 221 -22.17 34.36 3.19
C LEU A 221 -22.37 32.84 3.35
N PRO A 222 -23.52 32.29 2.91
CA PRO A 222 -23.83 30.88 3.10
C PRO A 222 -22.95 29.98 2.22
N ALA A 223 -22.70 28.74 2.66
CA ALA A 223 -21.83 27.79 1.95
C ALA A 223 -22.29 27.51 0.50
N GLU A 224 -23.60 27.54 0.25
CA GLU A 224 -24.19 27.34 -1.07
C GLU A 224 -23.80 28.45 -2.06
N GLU A 225 -23.52 29.66 -1.56
CA GLU A 225 -22.98 30.74 -2.38
C GLU A 225 -21.51 30.49 -2.73
N LEU A 226 -20.71 30.01 -1.78
CA LEU A 226 -19.31 29.63 -2.00
C LEU A 226 -19.17 28.44 -2.95
N ASP A 227 -20.12 27.51 -2.93
CA ASP A 227 -20.14 26.33 -3.82
C ASP A 227 -20.45 26.67 -5.28
N ARG A 228 -21.06 27.83 -5.54
CA ARG A 228 -21.30 28.33 -6.91
C ARG A 228 -20.06 28.97 -7.54
N LEU A 229 -19.06 29.30 -6.73
CA LEU A 229 -17.80 29.87 -7.21
C LEU A 229 -16.89 28.75 -7.76
N PRO A 230 -15.96 29.09 -8.68
CA PRO A 230 -14.95 28.13 -9.13
C PRO A 230 -14.24 27.50 -7.94
N GLN A 231 -14.26 26.16 -7.88
CA GLN A 231 -13.53 25.42 -6.88
C GLN A 231 -12.08 25.27 -7.34
N GLY A 232 -11.15 25.59 -6.45
CA GLY A 232 -9.73 25.35 -6.66
C GLY A 232 -9.43 23.85 -6.62
N ARG A 233 -8.19 23.50 -6.94
CA ARG A 233 -7.74 22.11 -6.92
C ARG A 233 -7.58 21.62 -5.48
N GLN A 234 -8.47 20.71 -5.04
CA GLN A 234 -8.42 20.10 -3.70
C GLN A 234 -7.52 18.85 -3.65
N TYR A 235 -7.38 18.15 -4.78
CA TYR A 235 -6.60 16.92 -4.94
C TYR A 235 -5.76 16.98 -6.21
N HIS A 236 -4.73 16.14 -6.35
CA HIS A 236 -4.00 16.05 -7.62
C HIS A 236 -4.85 15.41 -8.74
N PHE A 237 -5.97 14.75 -8.43
CA PHE A 237 -6.92 14.22 -9.42
C PHE A 237 -8.20 15.07 -9.51
N ALA A 238 -8.99 14.83 -10.55
CA ALA A 238 -10.21 15.56 -10.86
C ALA A 238 -11.38 15.13 -9.94
N GLU A 239 -11.26 15.40 -8.64
CA GLU A 239 -12.36 15.32 -7.69
C GLU A 239 -12.62 16.71 -7.10
N THR A 240 -13.87 17.14 -7.19
CA THR A 240 -14.35 18.37 -6.57
C THR A 240 -15.38 18.01 -5.51
N LYS A 241 -15.32 18.70 -4.36
CA LYS A 241 -16.25 18.49 -3.26
C LYS A 241 -16.89 19.82 -2.87
N PRO A 242 -18.19 19.83 -2.56
CA PRO A 242 -18.82 20.96 -1.89
C PRO A 242 -18.01 21.39 -0.67
N ILE A 243 -17.95 22.69 -0.38
CA ILE A 243 -17.04 23.28 0.59
C ILE A 243 -17.26 22.73 2.00
N ARG A 244 -18.49 22.34 2.36
CA ARG A 244 -18.79 21.64 3.62
C ARG A 244 -18.12 20.27 3.70
N SER A 245 -18.18 19.48 2.61
CA SER A 245 -17.51 18.19 2.51
C SER A 245 -15.98 18.34 2.48
N ALA A 246 -15.49 19.42 1.86
CA ALA A 246 -14.07 19.78 1.89
C ALA A 246 -13.63 20.12 3.32
N ALA A 247 -14.44 20.83 4.11
CA ALA A 247 -14.14 21.14 5.51
C ALA A 247 -14.08 19.89 6.40
N LEU A 248 -14.96 18.91 6.19
CA LEU A 248 -14.88 17.61 6.87
C LEU A 248 -13.58 16.87 6.51
N THR A 249 -13.14 16.98 5.25
CA THR A 249 -11.86 16.41 4.80
C THR A 249 -10.68 17.12 5.47
N ASP A 250 -10.68 18.46 5.55
CA ASP A 250 -9.63 19.23 6.23
C ASP A 250 -9.53 18.88 7.72
N ARG A 251 -10.67 18.70 8.40
CA ARG A 251 -10.74 18.24 9.79
C ARG A 251 -10.18 16.83 9.96
N HIS A 252 -10.47 15.94 9.02
CA HIS A 252 -9.84 14.61 8.99
C HIS A 252 -8.33 14.71 8.85
N TYR A 253 -7.82 15.55 7.95
CA TYR A 253 -6.38 15.78 7.79
C TYR A 253 -5.74 16.40 9.03
N ASP A 254 -6.41 17.32 9.71
CA ASP A 254 -5.92 17.86 10.99
C ASP A 254 -5.79 16.76 12.03
N ARG A 255 -6.84 15.93 12.19
CA ARG A 255 -6.81 14.77 13.09
C ARG A 255 -5.65 13.83 12.79
N VAL A 256 -5.40 13.51 11.52
CA VAL A 256 -4.31 12.61 11.13
C VAL A 256 -2.94 13.26 11.37
N ALA A 257 -2.78 14.56 11.11
CA ALA A 257 -1.55 15.29 11.43
C ALA A 257 -1.27 15.27 12.95
N GLN A 258 -2.30 15.46 13.78
CA GLN A 258 -2.21 15.33 15.24
C GLN A 258 -1.86 13.91 15.68
N GLN A 259 -2.47 12.89 15.07
CA GLN A 259 -2.15 11.49 15.35
C GLN A 259 -0.69 11.16 15.04
N LEU A 260 -0.17 11.61 13.90
CA LEU A 260 1.24 11.47 13.54
C LEU A 260 2.16 12.19 14.54
N ARG A 261 1.83 13.43 14.92
CA ARG A 261 2.58 14.20 15.93
C ARG A 261 2.67 13.44 17.25
N LEU A 262 1.55 12.89 17.74
CA LEU A 262 1.49 12.14 18.99
C LEU A 262 2.25 10.80 18.90
N ALA A 263 2.26 10.16 17.73
CA ALA A 263 3.01 8.93 17.48
C ALA A 263 4.53 9.14 17.25
N ARG A 264 5.00 10.39 17.10
CA ARG A 264 6.40 10.71 16.76
C ARG A 264 7.42 10.06 17.69
N ARG A 265 7.16 10.02 19.00
CA ARG A 265 8.05 9.36 19.97
C ARG A 265 8.18 7.86 19.70
N THR A 266 7.06 7.21 19.36
CA THR A 266 7.04 5.79 18.98
C THR A 266 7.81 5.57 17.70
N PHE A 267 7.70 6.48 16.72
CA PHE A 267 8.47 6.39 15.48
C PHE A 267 9.97 6.42 15.73
N SER A 268 10.45 7.43 16.47
CA SER A 268 11.88 7.55 16.78
C SER A 268 12.41 6.38 17.60
N SER A 269 11.66 5.91 18.60
CA SER A 269 12.08 4.75 19.44
C SER A 269 12.14 3.43 18.67
N HIS A 270 11.41 3.31 17.54
CA HIS A 270 11.44 2.15 16.65
C HIS A 270 12.34 2.36 15.43
N GLY A 271 13.14 3.44 15.41
CA GLY A 271 14.07 3.73 14.34
C GLY A 271 13.42 4.14 13.01
N LEU A 272 12.16 4.58 13.02
CA LEU A 272 11.49 5.15 11.85
C LEU A 272 11.69 6.67 11.81
N SER A 273 12.25 7.15 10.70
CA SER A 273 12.33 8.57 10.35
C SER A 273 11.26 8.92 9.33
N ILE A 274 10.54 10.02 9.58
CA ILE A 274 9.56 10.60 8.65
C ILE A 274 10.05 11.99 8.28
N VAL A 275 10.21 12.23 6.98
CA VAL A 275 10.64 13.51 6.41
C VAL A 275 9.55 13.99 5.46
N SER A 276 8.99 15.16 5.71
CA SER A 276 8.07 15.80 4.78
C SER A 276 8.86 16.40 3.62
N VAL A 277 8.47 16.08 2.39
CA VAL A 277 8.99 16.75 1.19
C VAL A 277 7.98 17.68 0.54
N THR A 278 6.83 17.85 1.18
CA THR A 278 5.71 18.63 0.67
C THR A 278 5.77 20.06 1.21
N PRO A 279 6.01 21.08 0.36
CA PRO A 279 6.07 22.47 0.80
C PRO A 279 4.75 22.92 1.43
N GLY A 280 4.82 23.63 2.56
CA GLY A 280 3.63 24.15 3.25
C GLY A 280 2.68 23.10 3.83
N SER A 281 3.10 21.84 3.94
CA SER A 281 2.34 20.80 4.62
C SER A 281 2.14 21.14 6.10
N ARG A 282 0.99 20.77 6.67
CA ARG A 282 0.75 20.82 8.14
C ARG A 282 1.69 19.89 8.92
N LEU A 283 2.34 18.93 8.25
CA LEU A 283 3.34 18.07 8.89
C LEU A 283 4.67 18.76 9.15
N ASN A 284 4.97 19.86 8.44
CA ASN A 284 6.25 20.57 8.56
C ASN A 284 6.44 21.21 9.94
N ASP A 285 5.37 21.40 10.70
CA ASP A 285 5.41 21.91 12.08
C ASP A 285 5.94 20.86 13.08
N TYR A 286 5.91 19.57 12.71
CA TYR A 286 6.16 18.46 13.62
C TYR A 286 7.26 17.49 13.15
N PHE A 287 7.51 17.46 11.84
CA PHE A 287 8.47 16.61 11.17
C PHE A 287 9.46 17.46 10.37
N GLU A 288 10.65 16.90 10.14
CA GLU A 288 11.66 17.55 9.32
C GLU A 288 11.10 17.79 7.91
N TYR A 289 11.24 19.02 7.42
CA TYR A 289 10.95 19.36 6.04
C TYR A 289 12.26 19.42 5.24
N ARG A 290 12.31 18.71 4.12
CA ARG A 290 13.41 18.78 3.15
C ARG A 290 12.85 18.84 1.73
N PRO A 291 13.32 19.76 0.87
CA PRO A 291 12.94 19.77 -0.54
C PRO A 291 13.19 18.41 -1.21
N ALA A 292 12.26 17.97 -2.08
CA ALA A 292 12.40 16.68 -2.78
C ALA A 292 13.69 16.59 -3.60
N VAL A 293 14.15 17.71 -4.17
CA VAL A 293 15.40 17.80 -4.94
C VAL A 293 16.64 17.44 -4.09
N ASP A 294 16.66 17.84 -2.81
CA ASP A 294 17.77 17.55 -1.91
C ASP A 294 17.81 16.05 -1.55
N ILE A 295 16.63 15.45 -1.33
CA ILE A 295 16.49 14.00 -1.10
C ILE A 295 16.91 13.22 -2.34
N LEU A 296 16.54 13.66 -3.53
CA LEU A 296 16.94 13.03 -4.79
C LEU A 296 18.47 13.09 -4.97
N GLN A 297 19.11 14.21 -4.63
CA GLN A 297 20.56 14.32 -4.68
C GLN A 297 21.24 13.41 -3.64
N GLU A 298 20.77 13.41 -2.39
CA GLU A 298 21.31 12.54 -1.34
C GLU A 298 21.18 11.06 -1.70
N THR A 299 20.01 10.65 -2.21
CA THR A 299 19.77 9.25 -2.58
C THR A 299 20.65 8.80 -3.74
N ARG A 300 20.92 9.67 -4.72
CA ARG A 300 21.93 9.41 -5.78
C ARG A 300 23.34 9.25 -5.21
N ILE A 301 23.75 10.08 -4.25
CA ILE A 301 25.06 9.97 -3.60
C ILE A 301 25.16 8.67 -2.79
N ARG A 302 24.09 8.31 -2.08
CA ARG A 302 24.08 7.18 -1.14
C ARG A 302 23.95 5.82 -1.82
N PHE A 303 23.13 5.73 -2.86
CA PHE A 303 22.80 4.46 -3.53
C PHE A 303 23.40 4.31 -4.92
N GLY A 304 23.98 5.39 -5.45
CA GLY A 304 24.40 5.45 -6.84
C GLY A 304 23.29 5.90 -7.78
N ASP A 305 23.65 6.10 -9.04
CA ASP A 305 22.73 6.33 -10.14
C ASP A 305 23.03 5.34 -11.27
N PRO A 306 22.21 4.29 -11.45
CA PRO A 306 22.42 3.26 -12.47
C PRO A 306 22.58 3.79 -13.89
N MET A 307 22.04 4.98 -14.19
CA MET A 307 22.18 5.62 -15.50
C MET A 307 23.57 6.23 -15.70
N SER A 308 24.19 6.70 -14.62
CA SER A 308 25.53 7.31 -14.61
C SER A 308 26.65 6.30 -14.34
N GLU A 309 26.35 5.22 -13.62
CA GLU A 309 27.33 4.23 -13.20
C GLU A 309 27.85 3.41 -14.38
N SER A 310 29.17 3.39 -14.54
CA SER A 310 29.84 2.50 -15.49
C SER A 310 30.20 1.17 -14.81
N THR A 311 30.07 0.07 -15.54
CA THR A 311 30.59 -1.23 -15.13
C THR A 311 31.46 -1.80 -16.24
N LEU A 312 32.62 -2.33 -15.86
CA LEU A 312 33.60 -2.94 -16.78
C LEU A 312 33.02 -4.12 -17.58
N GLY A 313 31.87 -4.67 -17.14
CA GLY A 313 31.22 -5.84 -17.70
C GLY A 313 29.87 -5.60 -18.35
N ARG A 314 29.53 -4.37 -18.77
CA ARG A 314 28.36 -4.20 -19.66
C ARG A 314 28.64 -5.09 -20.88
N TYR A 315 27.76 -6.06 -21.17
CA TYR A 315 27.84 -6.96 -22.32
C TYR A 315 27.72 -6.14 -23.64
N HIS A 316 28.71 -5.32 -23.94
CA HIS A 316 28.76 -4.38 -25.06
C HIS A 316 29.15 -5.08 -26.36
N THR A 317 29.49 -6.37 -26.31
CA THR A 317 29.71 -7.19 -27.49
C THR A 317 28.40 -7.35 -28.25
N ARG A 318 28.10 -6.39 -29.14
CA ARG A 318 27.01 -6.45 -30.12
C ARG A 318 27.33 -7.34 -31.33
N GLY A 319 28.52 -7.95 -31.35
CA GLY A 319 28.90 -8.96 -32.34
C GLY A 319 28.46 -10.38 -31.94
N PRO A 320 28.46 -11.34 -32.88
CA PRO A 320 28.29 -12.75 -32.54
C PRO A 320 29.32 -13.12 -31.47
N ARG A 321 28.86 -13.65 -30.33
CA ARG A 321 29.74 -14.11 -29.23
C ARG A 321 30.68 -15.25 -29.66
N LEU A 322 30.42 -15.85 -30.81
CA LEU A 322 31.24 -16.90 -31.40
C LEU A 322 32.30 -16.24 -32.31
N PRO A 323 33.60 -16.48 -32.06
CA PRO A 323 34.63 -16.19 -33.04
C PRO A 323 34.26 -16.82 -34.39
N LYS A 324 34.60 -16.15 -35.51
CA LYS A 324 34.45 -16.74 -36.85
C LYS A 324 35.21 -18.08 -36.87
N GLY A 325 34.50 -19.18 -37.10
CA GLY A 325 35.07 -20.53 -37.15
C GLY A 325 34.81 -21.41 -35.92
N VAL A 326 34.13 -20.93 -34.87
CA VAL A 326 33.63 -21.80 -33.81
C VAL A 326 32.33 -22.47 -34.28
N GLY A 327 32.34 -23.80 -34.33
CA GLY A 327 31.19 -24.61 -34.75
C GLY A 327 29.95 -24.41 -33.86
N PRO A 328 28.78 -24.93 -34.26
CA PRO A 328 27.54 -24.74 -33.51
C PRO A 328 27.72 -25.15 -32.05
N MET A 329 27.25 -24.29 -31.14
CA MET A 329 27.23 -24.56 -29.71
C MET A 329 26.53 -25.90 -29.50
N ARG A 330 27.24 -26.89 -28.95
CA ARG A 330 26.61 -28.17 -28.59
C ARG A 330 25.65 -27.90 -27.45
N ASP A 331 24.40 -28.31 -27.59
CA ASP A 331 23.45 -28.35 -26.47
C ASP A 331 24.00 -29.31 -25.42
N VAL A 332 24.67 -28.75 -24.40
CA VAL A 332 25.00 -29.48 -23.19
C VAL A 332 23.73 -29.50 -22.36
N GLY A 333 23.18 -30.69 -22.14
CA GLY A 333 22.08 -30.88 -21.20
C GLY A 333 22.43 -30.29 -19.82
N PRO A 334 21.42 -30.02 -18.96
CA PRO A 334 21.64 -29.43 -17.65
C PRO A 334 22.78 -30.15 -16.95
N TYR A 335 23.78 -29.38 -16.49
CA TYR A 335 24.97 -29.94 -15.86
C TYR A 335 24.54 -30.85 -14.71
N ARG A 336 24.66 -32.16 -14.94
CA ARG A 336 24.52 -33.17 -13.88
C ARG A 336 25.94 -33.36 -13.38
N PRO A 337 26.35 -32.73 -12.26
CA PRO A 337 27.64 -33.05 -11.67
C PRO A 337 27.72 -34.58 -11.59
N PRO A 338 28.85 -35.18 -12.00
CA PRO A 338 29.00 -36.62 -11.91
C PRO A 338 28.61 -36.99 -10.49
N ARG A 339 27.58 -37.84 -10.33
CA ARG A 339 27.24 -38.41 -9.02
C ARG A 339 28.57 -38.84 -8.45
N SER A 340 29.03 -38.18 -7.39
CA SER A 340 30.20 -38.67 -6.69
C SER A 340 29.89 -40.14 -6.46
N LYS A 341 30.88 -41.00 -6.72
CA LYS A 341 30.80 -42.38 -6.26
C LYS A 341 30.78 -42.25 -4.73
N SER A 342 29.63 -41.92 -4.15
CA SER A 342 29.38 -42.16 -2.75
C SER A 342 29.66 -43.65 -2.65
N HIS A 343 30.73 -43.97 -1.94
CA HIS A 343 30.96 -45.32 -1.49
C HIS A 343 29.62 -45.75 -0.92
N ARG A 344 28.92 -46.64 -1.64
CA ARG A 344 27.82 -47.39 -1.07
C ARG A 344 28.43 -48.03 0.16
N ARG A 345 28.19 -47.44 1.34
CA ARG A 345 28.22 -48.21 2.57
C ARG A 345 27.29 -49.38 2.27
N PRO A 346 27.77 -50.64 2.40
CA PRO A 346 26.89 -51.79 2.24
C PRO A 346 25.66 -51.54 3.10
N ALA A 347 24.50 -51.60 2.46
CA ALA A 347 23.23 -51.40 3.13
C ALA A 347 23.15 -52.39 4.29
N GLU A 348 23.17 -51.89 5.52
CA GLU A 348 22.67 -52.66 6.65
C GLU A 348 21.22 -53.01 6.32
N ALA A 349 20.91 -54.29 6.39
CA ALA A 349 19.61 -54.85 6.04
C ALA A 349 18.54 -54.27 6.98
N HIS A 350 17.88 -53.20 6.55
CA HIS A 350 16.64 -52.78 7.18
C HIS A 350 15.56 -53.79 6.80
N GLU A 351 14.98 -54.39 7.83
CA GLU A 351 13.83 -55.29 7.72
C GLU A 351 12.69 -54.61 6.93
N PRO A 352 11.99 -55.38 6.07
CA PRO A 352 10.91 -54.85 5.24
C PRO A 352 9.79 -54.30 6.12
N ILE A 353 9.49 -53.01 5.94
CA ILE A 353 8.28 -52.38 6.48
C ILE A 353 7.06 -53.08 5.84
N PRO A 354 6.11 -53.61 6.62
CA PRO A 354 4.93 -54.27 6.09
C PRO A 354 4.07 -53.24 5.34
N ILE A 355 3.91 -53.46 4.03
CA ILE A 355 3.00 -52.71 3.18
C ILE A 355 1.58 -53.19 3.49
N GLY A 356 0.93 -52.49 4.42
CA GLY A 356 -0.47 -52.66 4.75
C GLY A 356 -1.37 -51.70 3.98
N ALA A 357 -2.48 -52.26 3.49
CA ALA A 357 -3.70 -51.62 2.98
C ALA A 357 -3.72 -51.19 1.50
N ALA A 358 -4.65 -51.83 0.79
CA ALA A 358 -5.05 -51.59 -0.58
C ALA A 358 -5.66 -50.18 -0.78
N PRO A 359 -5.53 -49.57 -1.97
CA PRO A 359 -6.17 -48.32 -2.28
C PRO A 359 -7.70 -48.49 -2.29
N VAL A 360 -8.38 -47.70 -1.45
CA VAL A 360 -9.83 -47.51 -1.51
C VAL A 360 -10.16 -46.81 -2.82
N GLN A 361 -10.85 -47.51 -3.72
CA GLN A 361 -11.46 -46.92 -4.91
C GLN A 361 -12.61 -46.00 -4.47
N GLN A 362 -12.38 -44.69 -4.45
CA GLN A 362 -13.47 -43.71 -4.42
C GLN A 362 -13.95 -43.47 -5.86
N SER A 363 -15.17 -43.94 -6.17
CA SER A 363 -15.88 -43.63 -7.40
C SER A 363 -16.31 -42.16 -7.35
N ASN A 364 -15.62 -41.30 -8.10
CA ASN A 364 -16.09 -39.94 -8.36
C ASN A 364 -17.18 -39.98 -9.42
N ASP A 365 -18.44 -40.00 -8.98
CA ASP A 365 -19.59 -39.72 -9.84
C ASP A 365 -19.71 -38.20 -10.09
N LEU A 366 -18.88 -37.73 -11.01
CA LEU A 366 -18.86 -36.34 -11.49
C LEU A 366 -20.13 -35.96 -12.29
N ALA A 367 -20.94 -36.93 -12.72
CA ALA A 367 -22.14 -36.65 -13.50
C ALA A 367 -23.31 -36.18 -12.62
N GLY A 368 -23.42 -36.69 -11.39
CA GLY A 368 -24.45 -36.27 -10.43
C GLY A 368 -24.25 -34.84 -9.89
N CYS A 369 -23.01 -34.38 -9.71
CA CYS A 369 -22.75 -33.06 -9.15
C CYS A 369 -23.02 -31.89 -10.13
N LEU A 370 -23.08 -32.16 -11.44
CA LEU A 370 -23.34 -31.12 -12.45
C LEU A 370 -24.83 -30.88 -12.72
N SER A 371 -25.72 -31.83 -12.44
CA SER A 371 -27.17 -31.65 -12.61
C SER A 371 -27.78 -30.72 -11.54
N ASP A 372 -27.25 -30.74 -10.32
CA ASP A 372 -27.78 -29.94 -9.21
C ASP A 372 -27.38 -28.45 -9.29
N ALA A 373 -26.32 -28.13 -10.02
CA ALA A 373 -25.89 -26.75 -10.25
C ALA A 373 -26.75 -26.02 -11.29
N ALA A 374 -27.35 -26.73 -12.25
CA ALA A 374 -28.18 -26.14 -13.30
C ALA A 374 -29.61 -25.79 -12.83
N ALA A 375 -30.12 -26.44 -11.78
CA ALA A 375 -31.48 -26.25 -11.29
C ALA A 375 -31.70 -24.98 -10.45
N ASN A 376 -30.63 -24.30 -10.01
CA ASN A 376 -30.70 -23.20 -9.03
C ASN A 376 -30.48 -21.79 -9.60
N VAL A 377 -30.40 -21.63 -10.92
CA VAL A 377 -30.24 -20.31 -11.55
C VAL A 377 -31.60 -19.77 -12.01
N ARG A 378 -32.27 -19.01 -11.14
CA ARG A 378 -33.40 -18.16 -11.54
C ARG A 378 -32.86 -16.89 -12.22
N ILE A 379 -32.94 -16.86 -13.55
CA ILE A 379 -32.72 -15.65 -14.35
C ILE A 379 -33.96 -14.76 -14.19
N VAL A 380 -33.81 -13.62 -13.50
CA VAL A 380 -34.85 -12.59 -13.44
C VAL A 380 -34.62 -11.63 -14.61
N PRO A 381 -35.61 -11.42 -15.51
CA PRO A 381 -35.49 -10.44 -16.58
C PRO A 381 -35.41 -9.03 -15.97
N ARG A 382 -34.46 -8.24 -16.46
CA ARG A 382 -34.30 -6.84 -16.08
C ARG A 382 -35.32 -6.02 -16.87
N GLU A 383 -36.35 -5.50 -16.20
CA GLU A 383 -37.21 -4.48 -16.78
C GLU A 383 -36.38 -3.21 -17.03
N VAL A 384 -36.47 -2.72 -18.26
CA VAL A 384 -35.81 -1.50 -18.72
C VAL A 384 -36.73 -0.34 -18.35
N GLY A 385 -36.24 0.54 -17.48
CA GLY A 385 -36.80 1.85 -17.16
C GLY A 385 -35.69 2.89 -17.17
#